data_AF-A0A2A8PNM5-F1
#
_entry.id   AF-A0A2A8PNM5-F1
#
_cell.length_a   1.000
_cell.length_b   1.000
_cell.length_c   1.000
_cell.angle_alpha   90.00
_cell.angle_beta   90.00
_cell.angle_gamma   90.00
#
_symmetry.space_group_name_H-M   'P 1'
#
loop_
_entity.id
_entity.type
_entity.pdbx_description
1 polymer ?
#
loop_
_entity_poly.entity_id
_entity_poly.type
_entity_poly.pdbx_seq_one_letter_code
_entity_poly.pdbx_strand_id
1 'polypeptide(L)'
;MKFFQSVTTLEELKKQYKKLAKKHHPDCGGKHEDFIALKKEYDRLFEQLHSNSGTQNNGAYQNIIDELIKYDIEIEIIGTWIWVTGNTYSLKTELKELGFK
;
A
#
# COMPACT_ATOMS: atom_id res chain seq x y z
N MET A 1 -0.89 -13.99 -12.90
CA MET A 1 -0.60 -13.07 -11.79
C MET A 1 0.57 -13.63 -11.00
N LYS A 2 1.60 -12.83 -10.71
CA LYS A 2 2.87 -13.30 -10.13
C LYS A 2 2.88 -13.16 -8.60
N PHE A 3 2.23 -12.12 -8.07
CA PHE A 3 2.20 -11.80 -6.64
C PHE A 3 0.83 -11.96 -5.98
N PHE A 4 -0.24 -11.63 -6.69
CA PHE A 4 -1.62 -11.65 -6.16
C PHE A 4 -2.42 -12.77 -6.85
N GLN A 5 -2.58 -13.93 -6.20
CA GLN A 5 -3.23 -15.10 -6.82
C GLN A 5 -4.70 -15.32 -6.43
N SER A 6 -5.15 -14.75 -5.30
CA SER A 6 -6.50 -14.99 -4.77
C SER A 6 -7.15 -13.72 -4.22
N VAL A 7 -6.75 -12.57 -4.76
CA VAL A 7 -7.31 -11.30 -4.30
C VAL A 7 -8.64 -11.05 -4.99
N THR A 8 -9.70 -11.07 -4.20
CA THR A 8 -11.08 -10.84 -4.67
C THR A 8 -11.61 -9.49 -4.23
N THR A 9 -10.99 -8.87 -3.23
CA THR A 9 -11.42 -7.60 -2.62
C THR A 9 -10.28 -6.59 -2.54
N LEU A 10 -10.61 -5.29 -2.54
CA LEU A 10 -9.62 -4.21 -2.41
C LEU A 10 -8.85 -4.28 -1.08
N GLU A 11 -9.50 -4.70 0.00
CA GLU A 11 -8.87 -4.85 1.32
C GLU A 11 -7.80 -5.94 1.30
N GLU A 12 -8.08 -7.10 0.71
CA GLU A 12 -7.09 -8.16 0.52
C GLU A 12 -5.93 -7.71 -0.37
N LEU A 13 -6.23 -6.98 -1.44
CA LEU A 13 -5.21 -6.43 -2.35
C LEU A 13 -4.22 -5.57 -1.58
N LYS A 14 -4.74 -4.60 -0.82
CA LYS A 14 -3.96 -3.65 -0.03
C LYS A 14 -3.18 -4.35 1.08
N LYS A 15 -3.79 -5.31 1.78
CA LYS A 15 -3.13 -6.08 2.85
C LYS A 15 -1.99 -6.95 2.32
N GLN A 16 -2.18 -7.60 1.17
CA GLN A 16 -1.10 -8.36 0.52
C GLN A 16 0.00 -7.44 0.00
N TYR A 17 -0.38 -6.31 -0.63
CA TYR A 17 0.57 -5.33 -1.13
C TYR A 17 1.48 -4.83 0.00
N LYS A 18 0.93 -4.44 1.16
CA LYS A 18 1.73 -4.04 2.33
C LYS A 18 2.75 -5.10 2.74
N LYS A 19 2.31 -6.36 2.86
CA LYS A 19 3.19 -7.48 3.28
C LYS A 19 4.33 -7.70 2.30
N LEU A 20 4.02 -7.70 1.01
CA LEU A 20 5.00 -7.91 -0.05
C LEU A 20 5.89 -6.69 -0.24
N ALA A 21 5.35 -5.47 -0.13
CA ALA A 21 6.09 -4.22 -0.17
C ALA A 21 7.17 -4.22 0.93
N LYS A 22 6.81 -4.48 2.20
CA LYS A 22 7.80 -4.58 3.29
C LYS A 22 8.87 -5.66 3.03
N LYS A 23 8.51 -6.75 2.36
CA LYS A 23 9.44 -7.85 2.02
C LYS A 23 10.38 -7.52 0.85
N HIS A 24 9.88 -6.82 -0.16
CA HIS A 24 10.60 -6.53 -1.41
C HIS A 24 11.15 -5.09 -1.46
N HIS A 25 10.99 -4.30 -0.41
CA HIS A 25 11.49 -2.94 -0.34
C HIS A 25 13.03 -2.90 -0.38
N PRO A 26 13.63 -1.98 -1.15
CA PRO A 26 15.09 -1.86 -1.25
C PRO A 26 15.78 -1.65 0.11
N ASP A 27 15.21 -0.85 1.01
CA ASP A 27 15.79 -0.63 2.36
C ASP A 27 15.73 -1.87 3.27
N CYS A 28 14.85 -2.84 2.99
CA CYS A 28 14.83 -4.13 3.68
C CYS A 28 15.62 -5.23 2.93
N GLY A 29 16.42 -4.86 1.92
CA GLY A 29 17.23 -5.80 1.12
C GLY A 29 16.46 -6.48 -0.01
N GLY A 30 15.30 -5.94 -0.40
CA GLY A 30 14.51 -6.42 -1.52
C GLY A 30 14.99 -5.88 -2.88
N LYS A 31 14.53 -6.52 -3.96
CA LYS A 31 14.88 -6.12 -5.33
C LYS A 31 13.95 -5.04 -5.84
N HIS A 32 14.52 -3.94 -6.34
CA HIS A 32 13.77 -2.85 -6.95
C HIS A 32 12.89 -3.32 -8.13
N GLU A 33 13.39 -4.26 -8.95
CA GLU A 33 12.63 -4.82 -10.07
C GLU A 33 11.35 -5.56 -9.62
N ASP A 34 11.44 -6.37 -8.56
CA ASP A 34 10.28 -7.06 -7.99
C ASP A 34 9.28 -6.06 -7.41
N PHE A 35 9.77 -4.99 -6.77
CA PHE A 35 8.92 -3.92 -6.24
C PHE A 35 8.17 -3.18 -7.34
N ILE A 36 8.82 -2.84 -8.46
CA ILE A 36 8.17 -2.23 -9.63
C ILE A 36 7.11 -3.17 -10.20
N ALA A 37 7.43 -4.45 -10.38
CA ALA A 37 6.49 -5.43 -10.92
C ALA A 37 5.26 -5.59 -10.02
N LEU A 38 5.48 -5.62 -8.71
CA LEU A 38 4.43 -5.68 -7.69
C LEU A 38 3.52 -4.44 -7.72
N LYS A 39 4.11 -3.24 -7.80
CA LYS A 39 3.37 -1.98 -7.90
C LYS A 39 2.48 -1.94 -9.15
N LYS A 40 3.02 -2.39 -10.29
CA LYS A 40 2.28 -2.47 -11.55
C LYS A 40 1.14 -3.48 -11.51
N GLU A 41 1.35 -4.63 -10.87
CA GLU A 41 0.31 -5.65 -10.75
C GLU A 41 -0.81 -5.23 -9.78
N TYR A 42 -0.45 -4.55 -8.68
CA TYR A 42 -1.40 -3.93 -7.77
C TYR A 42 -2.26 -2.88 -8.48
N ASP A 43 -1.64 -1.97 -9.22
CA ASP A 43 -2.35 -0.87 -9.89
C ASP A 43 -3.44 -1.42 -10.82
N ARG A 44 -3.08 -2.41 -11.64
CA ARG A 44 -3.99 -3.09 -12.56
C ARG A 44 -5.13 -3.82 -11.84
N LEU A 45 -4.84 -4.52 -10.75
CA LEU A 45 -5.86 -5.20 -9.94
C LEU A 45 -6.79 -4.22 -9.24
N PHE A 46 -6.22 -3.12 -8.73
CA PHE A 46 -6.98 -2.06 -8.10
C PHE A 46 -7.91 -1.42 -9.13
N GLU A 47 -7.44 -1.06 -10.32
CA GLU A 47 -8.30 -0.55 -11.40
C GLU A 47 -9.41 -1.55 -11.74
N GLN A 48 -9.11 -2.85 -11.81
CA GLN A 48 -10.09 -3.87 -12.17
C GLN A 48 -11.17 -4.04 -11.08
N LEU A 49 -10.79 -3.98 -9.80
CA LEU A 49 -11.71 -4.05 -8.66
C LEU A 49 -12.45 -2.72 -8.41
N HIS A 50 -11.82 -1.59 -8.72
CA HIS A 50 -12.31 -0.24 -8.50
C HIS A 50 -13.14 0.29 -9.68
N SER A 51 -13.06 -0.30 -10.88
CA SER A 51 -13.82 0.11 -12.08
C SER A 51 -15.35 0.12 -11.89
N ASN A 52 -15.89 -0.43 -10.80
CA ASN A 52 -17.31 -0.32 -10.43
C ASN A 52 -17.66 0.91 -9.57
N SER A 53 -16.69 1.73 -9.17
CA SER A 53 -16.86 2.83 -8.22
C SER A 53 -16.01 4.01 -8.67
N GLY A 54 -16.64 5.10 -9.14
CA GLY A 54 -15.96 6.19 -9.84
C GLY A 54 -14.64 6.69 -9.23
N THR A 55 -13.72 7.08 -10.13
CA THR A 55 -12.46 7.82 -9.92
C THR A 55 -12.07 8.05 -8.46
N GLN A 56 -11.25 7.16 -7.91
CA GLN A 56 -10.44 7.45 -6.73
C GLN A 56 -8.97 7.15 -7.04
N ASN A 57 -8.10 8.01 -6.53
CA ASN A 57 -6.67 8.10 -6.85
C ASN A 57 -5.91 6.83 -6.42
N ASN A 58 -5.63 5.95 -7.39
CA ASN A 58 -4.87 4.70 -7.18
C ASN A 58 -3.45 4.95 -6.62
N GLY A 59 -2.80 6.03 -7.09
CA GLY A 59 -1.44 6.40 -6.71
C GLY A 59 -1.28 6.84 -5.25
N ALA A 60 -2.34 7.33 -4.60
CA ALA A 60 -2.26 7.81 -3.22
C ALA A 60 -1.93 6.67 -2.26
N TYR A 61 -2.61 5.52 -2.40
CA TYR A 61 -2.37 4.37 -1.52
C TYR A 61 -0.98 3.78 -1.67
N GLN A 62 -0.48 3.69 -2.90
CA GLN A 62 0.84 3.12 -3.14
C GLN A 62 1.96 3.99 -2.56
N ASN A 63 1.86 5.32 -2.71
CA ASN A 63 2.83 6.25 -2.14
C ASN A 63 2.76 6.28 -0.62
N ILE A 64 1.54 6.30 -0.06
CA ILE A 64 1.34 6.19 1.39
C ILE A 64 2.01 4.92 1.92
N ILE A 65 1.74 3.75 1.33
CA ILE A 65 2.33 2.50 1.82
C ILE A 65 3.86 2.51 1.65
N ASP A 66 4.40 3.03 0.54
CA ASP A 66 5.85 3.16 0.31
C ASP A 66 6.54 4.00 1.41
N GLU A 67 5.97 5.14 1.76
CA GLU A 67 6.50 5.97 2.84
C GLU A 67 6.34 5.28 4.20
N LEU A 68 5.17 4.72 4.47
CA LEU A 68 4.88 4.11 5.77
C LEU A 68 5.68 2.82 6.02
N ILE A 69 6.11 2.07 4.98
CA ILE A 69 6.89 0.84 5.18
C ILE A 69 8.36 1.10 5.53
N LYS A 70 8.86 2.32 5.26
CA LYS A 70 10.20 2.76 5.71
C LYS A 70 10.25 2.85 7.23
N TYR A 71 9.09 3.08 7.83
CA TYR A 71 8.91 3.16 9.27
C TYR A 71 8.46 1.82 9.84
N ASP A 72 8.89 1.52 11.06
CA ASP A 72 8.43 0.33 11.76
C ASP A 72 7.08 0.60 12.44
N ILE A 73 6.04 0.74 11.61
CA ILE A 73 4.65 0.96 12.03
C ILE A 73 3.71 -0.07 11.41
N GLU A 74 2.61 -0.32 12.10
CA GLU A 74 1.55 -1.21 11.68
C GLU A 74 0.44 -0.45 10.95
N ILE A 75 0.37 -0.62 9.63
CA ILE A 75 -0.71 -0.10 8.81
C ILE A 75 -1.85 -1.13 8.70
N GLU A 76 -3.08 -0.73 9.02
CA GLU A 76 -4.30 -1.50 8.79
C GLU A 76 -5.20 -0.74 7.82
N ILE A 77 -5.91 -1.44 6.94
CA ILE A 77 -6.72 -0.79 5.90
C ILE A 77 -8.12 -1.35 5.94
N ILE A 78 -9.10 -0.47 6.16
CA ILE A 78 -10.52 -0.79 6.35
C ILE A 78 -11.31 0.00 5.29
N GLY A 79 -11.64 -0.65 4.18
CA GLY A 79 -12.27 -0.02 3.01
C GLY A 79 -11.44 1.16 2.45
N THR A 80 -11.92 2.38 2.70
CA THR A 80 -11.25 3.65 2.30
C THR A 80 -10.37 4.26 3.40
N TRP A 81 -10.43 3.72 4.61
CA TRP A 81 -9.70 4.23 5.77
C TRP A 81 -8.38 3.49 5.95
N ILE A 82 -7.31 4.22 6.21
CA ILE A 82 -6.00 3.66 6.54
C ILE A 82 -5.73 3.99 8.01
N TRP A 83 -5.67 2.96 8.84
CA TRP A 83 -5.26 3.03 10.22
C TRP A 83 -3.76 2.79 10.31
N VAL A 84 -3.09 3.57 11.15
CA VAL A 84 -1.66 3.43 11.40
C VAL A 84 -1.44 3.37 12.90
N THR A 85 -0.75 2.32 13.34
CA THR A 85 -0.55 1.97 14.74
C THR A 85 0.95 1.77 14.98
N GLY A 86 1.47 2.19 16.13
CA GLY A 86 2.91 2.17 16.43
C GLY A 86 3.44 3.57 16.74
N ASN A 87 4.70 3.85 16.40
CA ASN A 87 5.35 5.13 16.70
C ASN A 87 4.93 6.26 15.73
N THR A 88 3.62 6.45 15.58
CA THR A 88 3.01 7.46 14.68
C THR A 88 3.24 8.90 15.16
N TYR A 89 3.66 9.09 16.42
CA TYR A 89 3.88 10.41 16.99
C TYR A 89 5.06 11.13 16.33
N SER A 90 6.14 10.41 16.03
CA SER A 90 7.29 10.93 15.28
C SER A 90 6.94 11.24 13.82
N LEU A 91 5.99 10.49 13.25
CA LEU A 91 5.55 10.59 11.86
C LEU A 91 4.34 11.50 11.68
N LYS A 92 3.91 12.17 12.75
CA LYS A 92 2.71 13.02 12.74
C LYS A 92 2.78 14.08 11.64
N THR A 93 3.96 14.64 11.38
CA THR A 93 4.16 15.64 10.33
C THR A 93 3.99 15.02 8.94
N GLU A 94 4.67 13.91 8.67
CA GLU A 94 4.59 13.20 7.38
C GLU A 94 3.19 12.64 7.10
N LEU A 95 2.53 12.07 8.11
CA LEU A 95 1.15 11.61 7.99
C LEU A 95 0.22 12.76 7.58
N LYS A 96 0.46 13.96 8.12
CA LYS A 96 -0.32 15.16 7.79
C LYS A 96 -0.04 15.64 6.36
N GLU A 97 1.21 15.53 5.89
CA GLU A 97 1.59 15.82 4.49
C GLU A 97 0.99 14.80 3.51
N LEU A 98 0.93 13.53 3.91
CA LEU A 98 0.27 12.44 3.19
C LEU A 98 -1.27 12.57 3.18
N GLY A 99 -1.83 13.54 3.89
CA GLY A 99 -3.26 13.84 3.90
C GLY A 99 -4.08 13.01 4.90
N PHE A 100 -3.44 12.32 5.84
CA PHE A 100 -4.16 11.72 6.97
C PHE A 100 -4.73 12.83 7.86
N LYS A 101 -6.03 12.73 8.14
CA LYS A 101 -6.77 13.67 8.98
C LYS A 101 -7.18 13.04 10.30
#